data_AF-A0A0G1RQJ0-F1
#
_entry.id   AF-A0A0G1RQJ0-F1
#
_cell.length_a   1.000
_cell.length_b   1.000
_cell.length_c   1.000
_cell.angle_alpha   90.00
_cell.angle_beta   90.00
_cell.angle_gamma   90.00
#
_symmetry.space_group_name_H-M   'P 1'
#
loop_
_entity.id
_entity.type
_entity.pdbx_description
1 polymer ?
#
loop_
_entity_poly.entity_id
_entity_poly.type
_entity_poly.pdbx_seq_one_letter_code
_entity_poly.pdbx_strand_id
1 'polypeptide(L)'
;MSFLRKQTIQSIANASLLFLLALGCLFAPLATFAASPSNIINYQGRILDSNGTPVADTTINMEFRFYTALTGGTCVWSNSSSDCDGNTPASTVARSVTLTSGLLSEALGDIAATTPYAAIASSTFADNSAIYLEVEIAGEALSPRKQMVATPYALNAQTLDGYDSSALLLKAGDTATGVFTFQQTVDIDGGANISDVTAGANVTMGNSTGNLTFLSDNADITLTDATDNVFQILGSGGATLFDIDLG
;
A
#
# COMPACT_ATOMS: atom_id res chain seq x y z
N MET A 1 67.23 4.84 0.53
CA MET A 1 66.46 3.79 1.23
C MET A 1 65.14 4.29 1.86
N SER A 2 65.07 5.50 2.42
CA SER A 2 63.84 6.07 3.04
C SER A 2 62.67 6.30 2.04
N PHE A 3 62.95 6.76 0.82
CA PHE A 3 61.93 7.02 -0.20
C PHE A 3 61.19 5.77 -0.70
N LEU A 4 61.90 4.65 -0.89
CA LEU A 4 61.31 3.39 -1.36
C LEU A 4 60.40 2.71 -0.32
N ARG A 5 60.62 2.96 0.98
CA ARG A 5 59.73 2.50 2.07
C ARG A 5 58.42 3.29 2.14
N LYS A 6 58.43 4.60 1.81
CA LYS A 6 57.20 5.42 1.80
C LYS A 6 56.27 5.05 0.64
N GLN A 7 56.83 4.77 -0.54
CA GLN A 7 56.07 4.38 -1.73
C GLN A 7 55.36 3.02 -1.57
N THR A 8 56.01 2.06 -0.91
CA THR A 8 55.43 0.72 -0.63
C THR A 8 54.36 0.76 0.46
N ILE A 9 54.47 1.63 1.46
CA ILE A 9 53.42 1.82 2.48
C ILE A 9 52.19 2.52 1.87
N GLN A 10 52.39 3.50 0.98
CA GLN A 10 51.28 4.15 0.27
C GLN A 10 50.54 3.22 -0.69
N SER A 11 51.24 2.32 -1.40
CA SER A 11 50.56 1.37 -2.30
C SER A 11 49.74 0.32 -1.55
N ILE A 12 50.22 -0.15 -0.39
CA ILE A 12 49.48 -1.07 0.48
C ILE A 12 48.24 -0.38 1.09
N ALA A 13 48.37 0.89 1.51
CA ALA A 13 47.24 1.66 2.03
C ALA A 13 46.15 1.88 0.97
N ASN A 14 46.52 2.23 -0.26
CA ASN A 14 45.57 2.42 -1.36
C ASN A 14 44.90 1.11 -1.79
N ALA A 15 45.64 -0.01 -1.82
CA ALA A 15 45.09 -1.33 -2.10
C ALA A 15 44.11 -1.80 -1.01
N SER A 16 44.43 -1.54 0.25
CA SER A 16 43.55 -1.86 1.39
C SER A 16 42.27 -1.02 1.38
N LEU A 17 42.38 0.27 1.03
CA LEU A 17 41.23 1.17 0.89
C LEU A 17 40.32 0.75 -0.26
N LEU A 18 40.88 0.36 -1.41
CA LEU A 18 40.12 -0.17 -2.55
C LEU A 18 39.44 -1.50 -2.23
N PHE A 19 40.10 -2.37 -1.47
CA PHE A 19 39.53 -3.65 -1.03
C PHE A 19 38.38 -3.45 -0.02
N LEU A 20 38.53 -2.53 0.93
CA LEU A 20 37.48 -2.17 1.88
C LEU A 20 36.27 -1.51 1.18
N LEU A 21 36.50 -0.68 0.16
CA LEU A 21 35.45 -0.06 -0.63
C LEU A 21 34.69 -1.10 -1.48
N ALA A 22 35.39 -2.04 -2.11
CA ALA A 22 34.78 -3.12 -2.88
C ALA A 22 33.97 -4.09 -2.00
N LEU A 23 34.45 -4.37 -0.78
CA LEU A 23 33.75 -5.22 0.18
C LEU A 23 32.50 -4.52 0.73
N GLY A 24 32.54 -3.20 0.93
CA GLY A 24 31.37 -2.39 1.32
C GLY A 24 30.23 -2.41 0.29
N CYS A 25 30.56 -2.42 -1.02
CA CYS A 25 29.56 -2.53 -2.08
C CYS A 25 28.88 -3.91 -2.16
N LEU A 26 29.54 -4.98 -1.70
CA LEU A 26 28.96 -6.33 -1.67
C LEU A 26 27.91 -6.53 -0.57
N PHE A 27 27.90 -5.66 0.45
CA PHE A 27 26.98 -5.71 1.59
C PHE A 27 25.96 -4.56 1.58
N ALA A 28 25.79 -3.85 0.47
CA ALA A 28 24.71 -2.90 0.34
C ALA A 28 23.37 -3.66 0.51
N PRO A 29 22.52 -3.31 1.49
CA PRO A 29 21.22 -3.94 1.63
C PRO A 29 20.43 -3.67 0.36
N LEU A 30 20.07 -4.74 -0.36
CA LEU A 30 19.09 -4.61 -1.43
C LEU A 30 17.80 -4.15 -0.77
N ALA A 31 17.35 -2.96 -1.14
CA ALA A 31 16.00 -2.51 -0.84
C ALA A 31 15.05 -3.53 -1.48
N THR A 32 14.48 -4.40 -0.66
CA THR A 32 13.41 -5.30 -1.08
C THR A 32 12.15 -4.46 -1.07
N PHE A 33 11.78 -3.92 -2.23
CA PHE A 33 10.45 -3.37 -2.41
C PHE A 33 9.47 -4.53 -2.26
N ALA A 34 8.50 -4.38 -1.36
CA ALA A 34 7.41 -5.33 -1.28
C ALA A 34 6.71 -5.34 -2.65
N ALA A 35 6.72 -6.50 -3.33
CA ALA A 35 5.97 -6.65 -4.56
C ALA A 35 4.48 -6.60 -4.20
N SER A 36 3.77 -5.56 -4.67
CA SER A 36 2.32 -5.53 -4.58
C SER A 36 1.76 -6.73 -5.35
N PRO A 37 0.69 -7.37 -4.85
CA PRO A 37 0.00 -8.41 -5.60
C PRO A 37 -0.36 -7.90 -7.00
N SER A 38 -0.20 -8.76 -8.01
CA SER A 38 -0.56 -8.38 -9.38
C SER A 38 -2.08 -8.23 -9.52
N ASN A 39 -2.54 -7.16 -10.17
CA ASN A 39 -3.96 -6.91 -10.45
C ASN A 39 -4.45 -7.77 -11.63
N ILE A 40 -4.37 -9.10 -11.47
CA ILE A 40 -4.78 -10.08 -12.47
C ILE A 40 -6.01 -10.82 -11.96
N ILE A 41 -7.04 -10.92 -12.81
CA ILE A 41 -8.30 -11.59 -12.49
C ILE A 41 -8.46 -12.80 -13.40
N ASN A 42 -8.61 -13.98 -12.80
CA ASN A 42 -8.94 -15.19 -13.53
C ASN A 42 -10.41 -15.15 -13.96
N TYR A 43 -10.65 -15.29 -15.25
CA TYR A 43 -11.97 -15.46 -15.83
C TYR A 43 -12.08 -16.83 -16.50
N GLN A 44 -13.06 -17.62 -16.06
CA GLN A 44 -13.34 -18.93 -16.64
C GLN A 44 -14.79 -19.00 -17.08
N GLY A 45 -15.02 -19.62 -18.22
CA GLY A 45 -16.34 -19.76 -18.82
C GLY A 45 -16.46 -21.04 -19.64
N ARG A 46 -17.70 -21.41 -19.93
CA ARG A 46 -18.02 -22.47 -20.89
C ARG A 46 -18.98 -21.92 -21.94
N ILE A 47 -18.64 -22.09 -23.21
CA ILE A 47 -19.47 -21.70 -24.35
C ILE A 47 -20.21 -22.94 -24.84
N LEU A 48 -21.51 -22.78 -25.01
CA LEU A 48 -22.42 -23.80 -25.53
C LEU A 48 -23.00 -23.31 -26.86
N ASP A 49 -23.30 -24.23 -27.77
CA ASP A 49 -24.06 -23.96 -28.98
C ASP A 49 -25.56 -23.84 -28.69
N SER A 50 -26.36 -23.58 -29.74
CA SER A 50 -27.82 -23.47 -29.64
C SER A 50 -28.51 -24.76 -29.19
N ASN A 51 -27.83 -25.91 -29.28
CA ASN A 51 -28.32 -27.21 -28.82
C ASN A 51 -27.87 -27.51 -27.37
N GLY A 52 -27.18 -26.58 -26.70
CA GLY A 52 -26.63 -26.76 -25.36
C GLY A 52 -25.38 -27.64 -25.31
N THR A 53 -24.79 -27.97 -26.46
CA THR A 53 -23.57 -28.77 -26.56
C THR A 53 -22.35 -27.86 -26.43
N PRO A 54 -21.29 -28.25 -25.69
CA PRO A 54 -20.06 -27.46 -25.67
C PRO A 54 -19.51 -27.25 -27.07
N VAL A 55 -19.16 -25.99 -27.39
CA VAL A 55 -18.52 -25.66 -28.66
C VAL A 55 -17.20 -26.44 -28.77
N ALA A 56 -16.94 -27.01 -29.94
CA ALA A 56 -15.72 -27.76 -30.21
C ALA A 56 -14.46 -26.90 -30.05
N ASP A 57 -13.31 -27.54 -29.90
CA ASP A 57 -12.01 -26.87 -29.78
C ASP A 57 -11.77 -25.95 -30.98
N THR A 58 -11.68 -24.65 -30.71
CA THR A 58 -11.51 -23.60 -31.72
C THR A 58 -10.97 -22.33 -31.08
N THR A 59 -10.50 -21.39 -31.87
CA THR A 59 -10.10 -20.05 -31.40
C THR A 59 -11.17 -19.04 -31.80
N ILE A 60 -11.65 -18.24 -30.85
CA ILE A 60 -12.68 -17.22 -31.07
C ILE A 60 -12.18 -15.88 -30.55
N ASN A 61 -12.51 -14.81 -31.27
CA ASN A 61 -12.26 -13.45 -30.84
C ASN A 61 -13.25 -13.05 -29.73
N MET A 62 -12.72 -12.61 -28.60
CA MET A 62 -13.49 -12.15 -27.46
C MET A 62 -13.02 -10.78 -26.99
N GLU A 63 -13.96 -9.96 -26.56
CA GLU A 63 -13.67 -8.68 -25.92
C GLU A 63 -14.19 -8.72 -24.49
N PHE A 64 -13.33 -8.30 -23.56
CA PHE A 64 -13.64 -8.24 -22.15
C PHE A 64 -13.61 -6.78 -21.72
N ARG A 65 -14.70 -6.33 -21.09
CA ARG A 65 -14.85 -4.94 -20.65
C ARG A 65 -15.44 -4.87 -19.26
N PHE A 66 -14.95 -3.91 -18.47
CA PHE A 66 -15.55 -3.58 -17.18
C PHE A 66 -16.39 -2.33 -17.29
N TYR A 67 -17.61 -2.40 -16.76
CA TYR A 67 -18.58 -1.31 -16.72
C TYR A 67 -19.03 -1.01 -15.30
N THR A 68 -19.41 0.23 -15.04
CA THR A 68 -19.92 0.68 -13.73
C THR A 68 -21.40 0.36 -13.48
N ALA A 69 -22.11 -0.21 -14.46
CA ALA A 69 -23.53 -0.55 -14.36
C ALA A 69 -23.89 -1.82 -15.14
N LEU A 70 -24.98 -2.49 -14.72
CA LEU A 70 -25.53 -3.70 -15.35
C LEU A 70 -25.96 -3.45 -16.81
N THR A 71 -26.46 -2.25 -17.11
CA THR A 71 -26.83 -1.79 -18.45
C THR A 71 -26.42 -0.33 -18.58
N GLY A 72 -25.84 0.07 -19.71
CA GLY A 72 -25.24 1.40 -19.85
C GLY A 72 -23.98 1.56 -18.99
N GLY A 73 -23.85 2.68 -18.28
CA GLY A 73 -22.69 2.98 -17.44
C GLY A 73 -21.44 3.39 -18.22
N THR A 74 -20.36 3.66 -17.48
CA THR A 74 -19.05 4.04 -18.03
C THR A 74 -18.20 2.79 -18.16
N CYS A 75 -17.49 2.64 -19.28
CA CYS A 75 -16.50 1.59 -19.44
C CYS A 75 -15.20 2.04 -18.79
N VAL A 76 -14.65 1.24 -17.86
CA VAL A 76 -13.49 1.63 -17.04
C VAL A 76 -12.24 0.80 -17.33
N TRP A 77 -12.37 -0.27 -18.10
CA TRP A 77 -11.26 -1.11 -18.54
C TRP A 77 -11.72 -1.97 -19.72
N SER A 78 -10.80 -2.24 -20.65
CA SER A 78 -10.96 -3.21 -21.72
C SER A 78 -9.71 -4.07 -21.83
N ASN A 79 -9.78 -5.16 -22.57
CA ASN A 79 -8.60 -6.00 -22.79
C ASN A 79 -7.42 -5.26 -23.48
N SER A 80 -7.67 -4.12 -24.15
CA SER A 80 -6.67 -3.32 -24.88
C SER A 80 -6.30 -2.01 -24.19
N SER A 81 -7.11 -1.52 -23.24
CA SER A 81 -6.81 -0.28 -22.52
C SER A 81 -7.31 -0.26 -21.07
N SER A 82 -6.55 0.42 -20.21
CA SER A 82 -6.90 0.67 -18.81
C SER A 82 -7.98 1.75 -18.62
N ASP A 83 -8.41 2.42 -19.70
CA ASP A 83 -9.47 3.43 -19.71
C ASP A 83 -10.55 3.15 -20.76
N CYS A 84 -10.64 1.90 -21.21
CA CYS A 84 -11.54 1.45 -22.26
C CYS A 84 -11.43 2.28 -23.56
N ASP A 85 -10.18 2.46 -23.99
CA ASP A 85 -9.79 3.08 -25.24
C ASP A 85 -10.26 4.54 -25.28
N GLY A 86 -9.94 5.31 -24.24
CA GLY A 86 -10.41 6.70 -24.07
C GLY A 86 -11.93 6.80 -23.92
N ASN A 87 -12.55 5.80 -23.26
CA ASN A 87 -13.99 5.66 -23.16
C ASN A 87 -14.70 5.54 -24.53
N THR A 88 -14.04 4.90 -25.50
CA THR A 88 -14.60 4.52 -26.81
C THR A 88 -14.65 2.99 -26.96
N PRO A 89 -15.59 2.30 -26.30
CA PRO A 89 -15.54 0.83 -26.16
C PRO A 89 -15.57 0.05 -27.47
N ALA A 90 -16.14 0.64 -28.53
CA ALA A 90 -16.17 0.04 -29.87
C ALA A 90 -14.78 -0.05 -30.53
N SER A 91 -13.75 0.60 -29.96
CA SER A 91 -12.36 0.55 -30.41
C SER A 91 -11.51 -0.50 -29.68
N THR A 92 -12.11 -1.27 -28.76
CA THR A 92 -11.44 -2.36 -28.07
C THR A 92 -10.92 -3.40 -29.06
N VAL A 93 -9.67 -3.84 -28.87
CA VAL A 93 -9.01 -4.79 -29.78
C VAL A 93 -9.28 -6.21 -29.33
N ALA A 94 -10.12 -6.98 -30.01
CA ALA A 94 -10.45 -8.36 -29.61
C ALA A 94 -9.23 -9.28 -29.31
N ARG A 95 -9.48 -10.22 -28.41
CA ARG A 95 -8.54 -11.25 -27.96
C ARG A 95 -8.84 -12.59 -28.57
N SER A 96 -7.83 -13.22 -29.18
CA SER A 96 -7.94 -14.58 -29.67
C SER A 96 -7.86 -15.57 -28.50
N VAL A 97 -9.01 -16.12 -28.11
CA VAL A 97 -9.15 -17.06 -26.99
C VAL A 97 -9.34 -18.47 -27.54
N THR A 98 -8.51 -19.40 -27.09
CA THR A 98 -8.60 -20.81 -27.50
C THR A 98 -9.52 -21.58 -26.55
N LEU A 99 -10.48 -22.29 -27.12
CA LEU A 99 -11.42 -23.13 -26.40
C LEU A 99 -10.93 -24.58 -26.36
N THR A 100 -11.16 -25.23 -25.22
CA THR A 100 -10.96 -26.69 -25.08
C THR A 100 -12.22 -27.29 -24.49
N SER A 101 -12.94 -28.09 -25.29
CA SER A 101 -14.27 -28.63 -24.98
C SER A 101 -15.24 -27.55 -24.52
N GLY A 102 -15.23 -26.41 -25.20
CA GLY A 102 -16.01 -25.22 -24.90
C GLY A 102 -15.55 -24.43 -23.69
N LEU A 103 -14.51 -24.85 -22.96
CA LEU A 103 -13.97 -24.09 -21.82
C LEU A 103 -12.97 -23.03 -22.29
N LEU A 104 -13.01 -21.87 -21.62
CA LEU A 104 -12.01 -20.82 -21.72
C LEU A 104 -11.48 -20.47 -20.32
N SER A 105 -10.22 -20.05 -20.26
CA SER A 105 -9.58 -19.58 -19.03
C SER A 105 -8.60 -18.46 -19.37
N GLU A 106 -8.95 -17.24 -18.98
CA GLU A 106 -8.19 -16.03 -19.27
C GLU A 106 -7.71 -15.36 -17.98
N ALA A 107 -6.50 -14.80 -18.01
CA ALA A 107 -5.92 -14.00 -16.95
C ALA A 107 -6.04 -12.51 -17.31
N LEU A 108 -7.19 -11.91 -17.00
CA LEU A 108 -7.47 -10.51 -17.33
C LEU A 108 -6.51 -9.59 -16.56
N GLY A 109 -5.88 -8.65 -17.25
CA GLY A 109 -4.90 -7.74 -16.66
C GLY A 109 -3.45 -8.26 -16.67
N ASP A 110 -3.20 -9.47 -17.18
CA ASP A 110 -1.85 -10.01 -17.30
C ASP A 110 -1.06 -9.31 -18.41
N ILE A 111 -0.18 -8.39 -18.00
CA ILE A 111 0.73 -7.64 -18.87
C ILE A 111 1.95 -8.46 -19.34
N ALA A 112 2.18 -9.63 -18.74
CA ALA A 112 3.32 -10.51 -19.05
C ALA A 112 2.95 -11.67 -19.99
N ALA A 113 1.66 -11.84 -20.31
CA ALA A 113 1.19 -12.84 -21.25
C ALA A 113 1.81 -12.66 -22.66
N THR A 114 1.89 -13.76 -23.42
CA THR A 114 2.43 -13.75 -24.81
C THR A 114 1.72 -12.72 -25.70
N THR A 115 0.43 -12.53 -25.47
CA THR A 115 -0.30 -11.37 -25.95
C THR A 115 -0.76 -10.61 -24.69
N PRO A 116 -0.17 -9.46 -24.33
CA PRO A 116 -0.48 -8.78 -23.08
C PRO A 116 -1.91 -8.25 -23.02
N TYR A 117 -2.56 -8.35 -21.87
CA TYR A 117 -3.77 -7.56 -21.56
C TYR A 117 -3.39 -6.16 -21.09
N ALA A 118 -4.31 -5.20 -21.16
CA ALA A 118 -4.12 -3.91 -20.49
C ALA A 118 -4.10 -4.08 -18.97
N ALA A 119 -3.20 -3.36 -18.28
CA ALA A 119 -3.12 -3.39 -16.83
C ALA A 119 -4.44 -2.91 -16.19
N ILE A 120 -4.89 -3.61 -15.14
CA ILE A 120 -6.02 -3.16 -14.33
C ILE A 120 -5.49 -2.26 -13.21
N ALA A 121 -5.96 -1.02 -13.14
CA ALA A 121 -5.55 -0.08 -12.11
C ALA A 121 -6.16 -0.47 -10.75
N SER A 122 -5.44 -0.19 -9.65
CA SER A 122 -5.99 -0.40 -8.30
C SER A 122 -7.24 0.45 -8.04
N SER A 123 -7.32 1.63 -8.65
CA SER A 123 -8.48 2.51 -8.61
C SER A 123 -9.74 1.92 -9.25
N THR A 124 -9.62 0.96 -10.18
CA THR A 124 -10.77 0.38 -10.89
C THR A 124 -11.80 -0.21 -9.92
N PHE A 125 -11.35 -0.87 -8.84
CA PHE A 125 -12.23 -1.45 -7.82
C PHE A 125 -12.37 -0.57 -6.56
N ALA A 126 -11.45 0.36 -6.32
CA ALA A 126 -11.52 1.26 -5.17
C ALA A 126 -12.52 2.41 -5.39
N ASP A 127 -12.57 2.98 -6.60
CA ASP A 127 -13.37 4.18 -6.90
C ASP A 127 -14.80 3.85 -7.36
N ASN A 128 -15.10 2.57 -7.63
CA ASN A 128 -16.37 2.14 -8.19
C ASN A 128 -17.09 1.17 -7.24
N SER A 129 -18.29 1.56 -6.79
CA SER A 129 -19.11 0.75 -5.85
C SER A 129 -19.65 -0.56 -6.46
N ALA A 130 -19.71 -0.66 -7.78
CA ALA A 130 -20.05 -1.87 -8.50
C ALA A 130 -19.34 -1.91 -9.87
N ILE A 131 -18.79 -3.08 -10.20
CA ILE A 131 -18.19 -3.36 -11.51
C ILE A 131 -18.88 -4.59 -12.11
N TYR A 132 -19.14 -4.51 -13.41
CA TYR A 132 -19.77 -5.57 -14.19
C TYR A 132 -18.87 -5.93 -15.38
N LEU A 133 -18.62 -7.21 -15.56
CA LEU A 133 -17.94 -7.76 -16.71
C LEU A 133 -18.94 -7.97 -17.86
N GLU A 134 -18.67 -7.30 -18.97
CA GLU A 134 -19.24 -7.61 -20.27
C GLU A 134 -18.27 -8.50 -21.05
N VAL A 135 -18.83 -9.52 -21.69
CA VAL A 135 -18.10 -10.39 -22.60
C VAL A 135 -18.79 -10.33 -23.95
N GLU A 136 -18.04 -9.96 -24.97
CA GLU A 136 -18.48 -9.98 -26.35
C GLU A 136 -17.75 -11.09 -27.09
N ILE A 137 -18.49 -11.91 -27.82
CA ILE A 137 -17.98 -13.08 -28.54
C ILE A 137 -18.34 -12.92 -30.00
N ALA A 138 -17.33 -12.86 -30.88
CA ALA A 138 -17.53 -12.74 -32.33
C ALA A 138 -18.51 -11.63 -32.76
N GLY A 139 -18.52 -10.49 -32.05
CA GLY A 139 -19.38 -9.34 -32.31
C GLY A 139 -20.75 -9.36 -31.60
N GLU A 140 -21.05 -10.40 -30.81
CA GLU A 140 -22.26 -10.49 -30.02
C GLU A 140 -21.96 -10.25 -28.54
N ALA A 141 -22.51 -9.18 -27.98
CA ALA A 141 -22.40 -8.85 -26.57
C ALA A 141 -23.34 -9.73 -25.72
N LEU A 142 -22.78 -10.50 -24.80
CA LEU A 142 -23.56 -11.37 -23.91
C LEU A 142 -24.28 -10.54 -22.84
N SER A 143 -25.60 -10.74 -22.74
CA SER A 143 -26.46 -10.08 -21.75
C SER A 143 -27.19 -11.12 -20.87
N PRO A 144 -27.34 -10.88 -19.55
CA PRO A 144 -26.87 -9.72 -18.80
C PRO A 144 -25.38 -9.79 -18.45
N ARG A 145 -24.75 -8.61 -18.27
CA ARG A 145 -23.39 -8.50 -17.72
C ARG A 145 -23.27 -9.16 -16.36
N LYS A 146 -22.10 -9.71 -16.05
CA LYS A 146 -21.85 -10.40 -14.77
C LYS A 146 -21.23 -9.45 -13.77
N GLN A 147 -21.86 -9.29 -12.61
CA GLN A 147 -21.30 -8.46 -11.54
C GLN A 147 -20.04 -9.13 -10.97
N MET A 148 -18.99 -8.34 -10.79
CA MET A 148 -17.79 -8.74 -10.06
C MET A 148 -18.10 -8.65 -8.57
N VAL A 149 -17.98 -9.78 -7.86
CA VAL A 149 -18.29 -9.87 -6.42
C VAL A 149 -17.06 -10.29 -5.64
N ALA A 150 -16.92 -9.76 -4.44
CA ALA A 150 -15.85 -10.14 -3.53
C ALA A 150 -16.04 -11.60 -3.04
N THR A 151 -14.92 -12.30 -2.84
CA THR A 151 -14.93 -13.60 -2.16
C THR A 151 -15.06 -13.39 -0.64
N PRO A 152 -15.60 -14.36 0.13
CA PRO A 152 -15.86 -14.17 1.56
C PRO A 152 -14.64 -13.70 2.37
N TYR A 153 -13.46 -14.24 2.09
CA TYR A 153 -12.22 -13.82 2.76
C TYR A 153 -11.72 -12.45 2.28
N ALA A 154 -12.02 -12.04 1.04
CA ALA A 154 -11.68 -10.71 0.55
C ALA A 154 -12.54 -9.61 1.20
N LEU A 155 -13.72 -9.92 1.73
CA LEU A 155 -14.53 -8.95 2.47
C LEU A 155 -13.83 -8.41 3.72
N ASN A 156 -12.91 -9.19 4.31
CA ASN A 156 -12.09 -8.71 5.43
C ASN A 156 -11.17 -7.55 5.01
N ALA A 157 -10.81 -7.42 3.72
CA ALA A 157 -10.01 -6.29 3.24
C ALA A 157 -10.79 -4.96 3.28
N GLN A 158 -12.13 -5.00 3.37
CA GLN A 158 -12.94 -3.80 3.57
C GLN A 158 -12.61 -3.11 4.90
N THR A 159 -12.07 -3.81 5.90
CA THR A 159 -11.64 -3.19 7.16
C THR A 159 -10.38 -2.34 7.01
N LEU A 160 -9.68 -2.46 5.88
CA LEU A 160 -8.58 -1.57 5.46
C LEU A 160 -9.05 -0.49 4.46
N ASP A 161 -10.37 -0.39 4.23
CA ASP A 161 -11.04 0.58 3.35
C ASP A 161 -10.40 0.72 1.96
N GLY A 162 -9.80 -0.36 1.46
CA GLY A 162 -9.13 -0.39 0.14
C GLY A 162 -7.79 0.37 0.08
N TYR A 163 -7.25 0.83 1.21
CA TYR A 163 -5.93 1.46 1.24
C TYR A 163 -4.81 0.42 1.16
N ASP A 164 -3.75 0.77 0.42
CA ASP A 164 -2.48 0.06 0.53
C ASP A 164 -1.92 0.27 1.95
N SER A 165 -1.20 -0.74 2.43
CA SER A 165 -0.35 -0.67 3.64
C SER A 165 0.49 0.61 3.70
N SER A 166 0.97 1.09 2.56
CA SER A 166 1.76 2.31 2.41
C SER A 166 0.97 3.62 2.53
N ALA A 167 -0.36 3.56 2.68
CA ALA A 167 -1.25 4.72 2.79
C ALA A 167 -1.94 4.83 4.17
N LEU A 168 -1.71 3.88 5.08
CA LEU A 168 -2.28 3.88 6.42
C LEU A 168 -1.55 4.90 7.32
N LEU A 169 -2.31 5.78 7.98
CA LEU A 169 -1.82 6.77 8.96
C LEU A 169 -0.82 7.81 8.37
N LEU A 170 -0.97 8.16 7.10
CA LEU A 170 -0.06 9.06 6.37
C LEU A 170 -0.76 10.32 5.82
N LYS A 171 -2.09 10.44 6.00
CA LYS A 171 -2.84 11.61 5.52
C LYS A 171 -3.12 12.58 6.66
N ALA A 172 -3.12 13.87 6.32
CA ALA A 172 -3.56 14.91 7.25
C ALA A 172 -5.01 14.66 7.69
N GLY A 173 -5.23 14.51 9.00
CA GLY A 173 -6.54 14.25 9.59
C GLY A 173 -6.82 12.79 9.97
N ASP A 174 -5.89 11.87 9.74
CA ASP A 174 -6.03 10.48 10.19
C ASP A 174 -6.21 10.42 11.71
N THR A 175 -7.24 9.71 12.18
CA THR A 175 -7.52 9.49 13.61
C THR A 175 -7.31 8.02 13.95
N ALA A 176 -6.46 7.73 14.92
CA ALA A 176 -6.15 6.38 15.36
C ALA A 176 -6.55 6.21 16.84
N THR A 177 -7.30 5.16 17.17
CA THR A 177 -7.77 4.88 18.54
C THR A 177 -7.18 3.60 19.08
N GLY A 178 -6.88 3.55 20.38
CA GLY A 178 -6.34 2.37 21.07
C GLY A 178 -4.94 2.59 21.64
N VAL A 179 -4.28 1.50 22.01
CA VAL A 179 -2.91 1.53 22.55
C VAL A 179 -1.92 1.35 21.41
N PHE A 180 -1.04 2.33 21.20
CA PHE A 180 0.04 2.26 20.21
C PHE A 180 1.36 1.97 20.91
N THR A 181 2.12 1.01 20.38
CA THR A 181 3.49 0.70 20.83
C THR A 181 4.45 0.96 19.69
N PHE A 182 5.36 1.91 19.88
CA PHE A 182 6.40 2.24 18.91
C PHE A 182 7.71 1.59 19.36
N GLN A 183 8.34 0.79 18.49
CA GLN A 183 9.63 0.17 18.79
C GLN A 183 10.81 1.13 18.61
N GLN A 184 10.60 2.18 17.82
CA GLN A 184 11.59 3.21 17.49
C GLN A 184 11.11 4.59 17.98
N THR A 185 11.84 5.64 17.63
CA THR A 185 11.48 7.03 17.93
C THR A 185 10.22 7.45 17.18
N VAL A 186 9.36 8.23 17.84
CA VAL A 186 8.27 8.98 17.21
C VAL A 186 8.82 10.35 16.86
N ASP A 187 8.79 10.70 15.57
CA ASP A 187 9.21 12.01 15.07
C ASP A 187 7.98 12.89 14.78
N ILE A 188 8.04 14.16 15.16
CA ILE A 188 6.92 15.10 15.08
C ILE A 188 7.46 16.45 14.59
N ASP A 189 7.27 16.74 13.31
CA ASP A 189 7.74 17.97 12.66
C ASP A 189 6.94 19.23 13.06
N GLY A 190 5.96 19.10 13.96
CA GLY A 190 5.06 20.17 14.38
C GLY A 190 4.71 20.11 15.87
N GLY A 191 3.53 20.62 16.23
CA GLY A 191 3.03 20.54 17.61
C GLY A 191 2.36 19.21 17.91
N ALA A 192 2.74 18.57 19.03
CA ALA A 192 2.00 17.46 19.60
C ALA A 192 1.33 17.89 20.90
N ASN A 193 0.01 17.68 20.98
CA ASN A 193 -0.70 17.75 22.25
C ASN A 193 -0.79 16.34 22.83
N ILE A 194 -0.12 16.12 23.96
CA ILE A 194 -0.21 14.87 24.72
C ILE A 194 -1.02 15.20 25.97
N SER A 195 -2.30 14.91 25.92
CA SER A 195 -3.27 15.29 26.95
C SER A 195 -4.10 14.08 27.36
N ASP A 196 -4.35 13.98 28.65
CA ASP A 196 -5.41 13.14 29.17
C ASP A 196 -6.74 13.91 29.11
N VAL A 197 -7.77 13.25 28.60
CA VAL A 197 -9.13 13.79 28.47
C VAL A 197 -10.06 13.21 29.56
N THR A 198 -9.56 12.27 30.37
CA THR A 198 -10.32 11.61 31.44
C THR A 198 -9.95 12.23 32.79
N ALA A 199 -10.91 12.82 33.51
CA ALA A 199 -10.63 13.44 34.80
C ALA A 199 -9.95 12.46 35.80
N GLY A 200 -8.76 12.83 36.29
CA GLY A 200 -8.03 12.10 37.33
C GLY A 200 -7.06 11.01 36.85
N ALA A 201 -6.82 10.87 35.55
CA ALA A 201 -5.70 10.06 35.04
C ALA A 201 -4.45 10.94 34.83
N ASN A 202 -3.29 10.27 34.81
CA ASN A 202 -1.99 10.93 34.64
C ASN A 202 -1.48 10.67 33.22
N VAL A 203 -0.98 11.71 32.55
CA VAL A 203 -0.14 11.54 31.36
C VAL A 203 1.24 11.08 31.82
N THR A 204 1.58 9.82 31.58
CA THR A 204 2.91 9.28 31.92
C THR A 204 3.83 9.42 30.70
N MET A 205 4.93 10.16 30.85
CA MET A 205 5.95 10.34 29.82
C MET A 205 7.32 9.98 30.37
N GLY A 206 8.07 9.17 29.64
CA GLY A 206 9.42 8.75 30.03
C GLY A 206 9.85 7.43 29.40
N ASN A 207 11.14 7.13 29.45
CA ASN A 207 11.68 5.85 29.01
C ASN A 207 11.61 4.79 30.14
N SER A 208 12.09 3.55 29.89
CA SER A 208 12.07 2.49 30.92
C SER A 208 12.97 2.77 32.13
N THR A 209 13.84 3.78 32.04
CA THR A 209 14.65 4.27 33.17
C THR A 209 14.02 5.49 33.86
N GLY A 210 12.79 5.88 33.49
CA GLY A 210 12.03 6.98 34.09
C GLY A 210 12.47 8.39 33.67
N ASN A 211 13.34 8.51 32.66
CA ASN A 211 13.84 9.81 32.22
C ASN A 211 12.98 10.37 31.08
N LEU A 212 12.72 11.68 31.16
CA LEU A 212 12.26 12.52 30.06
C LEU A 212 13.42 13.45 29.67
N THR A 213 13.92 13.33 28.44
CA THR A 213 15.09 14.08 27.96
C THR A 213 14.69 14.96 26.78
N PHE A 214 15.01 16.26 26.86
CA PHE A 214 14.87 17.20 25.75
C PHE A 214 16.25 17.46 25.13
N LEU A 215 16.44 17.06 23.87
CA LEU A 215 17.71 17.21 23.14
C LEU A 215 17.62 18.34 22.11
N SER A 216 17.29 19.55 22.58
CA SER A 216 17.24 20.76 21.73
C SER A 216 18.08 21.86 22.37
N ASP A 217 18.66 22.70 21.52
CA ASP A 217 19.30 23.96 21.90
C ASP A 217 18.30 25.00 22.47
N ASN A 218 17.00 24.80 22.26
CA ASN A 218 15.93 25.72 22.64
C ASN A 218 14.72 25.01 23.30
N ALA A 219 14.97 24.06 24.20
CA ALA A 219 13.90 23.39 24.94
C ALA A 219 13.26 24.30 26.00
N ASP A 220 12.14 24.94 25.65
CA ASP A 220 11.30 25.69 26.60
C ASP A 220 10.20 24.79 27.17
N ILE A 221 10.06 24.77 28.49
CA ILE A 221 8.95 24.11 29.19
C ILE A 221 8.03 25.20 29.76
N THR A 222 6.83 25.33 29.20
CA THR A 222 5.80 26.23 29.71
C THR A 222 4.72 25.42 30.42
N LEU A 223 4.49 25.72 31.70
CA LEU A 223 3.40 25.14 32.47
C LEU A 223 2.38 26.25 32.72
N THR A 224 1.14 26.03 32.32
CA THR A 224 0.04 26.98 32.55
C THR A 224 -0.99 26.29 33.41
N ASP A 225 -1.10 26.74 34.65
CA ASP A 225 -2.15 26.33 35.58
C ASP A 225 -3.07 27.54 35.78
N ALA A 226 -4.37 27.34 35.58
CA ALA A 226 -5.38 28.38 35.71
C ALA A 226 -6.17 28.27 37.03
N THR A 227 -5.92 27.24 37.84
CA THR A 227 -6.78 26.87 38.97
C THR A 227 -6.06 26.70 40.29
N ASP A 228 -4.80 26.23 40.33
CA ASP A 228 -4.21 25.77 41.58
C ASP A 228 -2.67 25.77 41.64
N ASN A 229 -1.98 26.84 41.20
CA ASN A 229 -0.56 27.26 41.42
C ASN A 229 0.57 26.27 41.82
N VAL A 230 0.40 24.96 41.79
CA VAL A 230 1.26 24.00 42.49
C VAL A 230 2.02 23.22 41.43
N PHE A 231 3.20 23.72 41.08
CA PHE A 231 4.18 22.95 40.34
C PHE A 231 4.99 22.08 41.33
N GLN A 232 4.79 20.77 41.28
CA GLN A 232 5.51 19.82 42.12
C GLN A 232 6.40 18.89 41.31
N ILE A 233 7.65 18.75 41.74
CA ILE A 233 8.52 17.65 41.32
C ILE A 233 8.55 16.63 42.47
N LEU A 234 7.90 15.49 42.28
CA LEU A 234 7.82 14.43 43.28
C LEU A 234 8.85 13.34 42.98
N GLY A 235 9.51 12.84 44.03
CA GLY A 235 10.33 11.64 43.97
C GLY A 235 9.47 10.37 43.94
N SER A 236 10.08 9.23 43.63
CA SER A 236 9.42 7.92 43.51
C SER A 236 8.67 7.44 44.77
N GLY A 237 8.93 8.05 45.93
CA GLY A 237 8.22 7.82 47.20
C GLY A 237 7.18 8.90 47.56
N GLY A 238 6.82 9.78 46.63
CA GLY A 238 5.88 10.90 46.87
C GLY A 238 6.47 12.06 47.68
N ALA A 239 7.77 12.04 47.98
CA ALA A 239 8.45 13.16 48.62
C ALA A 239 8.68 14.30 47.61
N THR A 240 8.31 15.53 47.95
CA THR A 240 8.62 16.72 47.16
C THR A 240 10.13 16.92 47.09
N LEU A 241 10.70 16.75 45.89
CA LEU A 241 12.14 16.94 45.64
C LEU A 241 12.46 18.42 45.37
N PHE A 242 11.48 19.15 44.83
CA PHE A 242 11.56 20.57 44.58
C PHE A 242 10.14 21.13 44.60
N ASP A 243 9.95 22.15 45.42
CA ASP A 243 8.69 22.87 45.60
C ASP A 243 8.96 24.35 45.34
N ILE A 244 8.23 24.93 44.39
CA ILE A 244 8.20 26.38 44.20
C ILE A 244 6.84 26.83 44.68
N ASP A 245 6.80 27.37 45.88
CA ASP A 245 5.66 28.15 46.36
C ASP A 245 5.66 29.50 45.64
N LEU A 246 4.64 29.75 44.81
CA LEU A 246 4.44 31.02 44.11
C LEU A 246 3.52 31.99 44.88
N GLY A 247 3.10 31.63 46.10
CA GLY A 247 2.24 32.43 46.98
C GLY A 247 0.76 32.15 46.83
#